data_AF-A0A3B0X7H7-F1
#
_entry.id   AF-A0A3B0X7H7-F1
#
_cell.length_a   1.000
_cell.length_b   1.000
_cell.length_c   1.000
_cell.angle_alpha   90.00
_cell.angle_beta   90.00
_cell.angle_gamma   90.00
#
_symmetry.space_group_name_H-M   'P 1'
#
loop_
_entity.id
_entity.type
_entity.pdbx_description
1 polymer ?
#
loop_
_entity_poly.entity_id
_entity_poly.type
_entity_poly.pdbx_seq_one_letter_code
_entity_poly.pdbx_strand_id
1 'polypeptide(L)'
;MKIIKITICTLILGAITACSGSYYVAPELKESAAVSFSNLSPEIPEIYILIKGKSSQINSNYFEKRKPQQRSRYTLKIPAKEKITFNYVYNWVMGEYRDVVSVQNKLYANVETKTRKEVDTCRNNVSFKSEADKHYEVYFGIVRGKCVIKVSEVFIDKNGRKSLKKLKQKND
;
A
#
# COMPACT_ATOMS: atom_id res chain seq x y z
N MET A 1 1.36 -19.21 -66.60
CA MET A 1 2.05 -18.78 -65.36
C MET A 1 1.13 -17.83 -64.59
N LYS A 2 0.60 -18.23 -63.43
CA LYS A 2 -0.19 -17.36 -62.55
C LYS A 2 0.60 -17.10 -61.27
N ILE A 3 0.87 -15.83 -60.99
CA ILE A 3 1.59 -15.36 -59.80
C ILE A 3 0.54 -15.15 -58.70
N ILE A 4 0.57 -15.97 -57.66
CA ILE A 4 -0.27 -15.83 -56.47
C ILE A 4 0.48 -14.91 -55.50
N LYS A 5 0.04 -13.66 -55.35
CA LYS A 5 0.50 -12.76 -54.31
C LYS A 5 -0.22 -13.10 -53.02
N ILE A 6 0.49 -13.72 -52.08
CA ILE A 6 0.02 -13.96 -50.72
C ILE A 6 0.32 -12.69 -49.92
N THR A 7 -0.71 -11.87 -49.70
CA THR A 7 -0.63 -10.71 -48.81
C THR A 7 -0.74 -11.21 -47.37
N ILE A 8 0.39 -11.32 -46.68
CA ILE A 8 0.44 -11.65 -45.26
C ILE A 8 0.02 -10.41 -44.47
N CYS A 9 -1.19 -10.44 -43.92
CA CYS A 9 -1.69 -9.44 -42.99
C CYS A 9 -1.23 -9.83 -41.58
N THR A 10 -0.06 -9.35 -41.16
CA THR A 10 0.50 -9.63 -39.83
C THR A 10 -0.24 -8.77 -38.79
N LEU A 11 -1.20 -9.38 -38.11
CA LEU A 11 -1.89 -8.84 -36.94
C LEU A 11 -0.88 -8.53 -35.84
N ILE A 12 -0.66 -7.23 -35.58
CA ILE A 12 0.05 -6.74 -34.40
C ILE A 12 -0.90 -6.98 -33.21
N LEU A 13 -0.79 -8.14 -32.57
CA LEU A 13 -1.30 -8.37 -31.22
C LEU A 13 -0.52 -7.47 -30.27
N GLY A 14 -1.00 -6.25 -30.08
CA GLY A 14 -0.58 -5.38 -29.01
C GLY A 14 -0.87 -6.06 -27.68
N ALA A 15 0.16 -6.66 -27.10
CA ALA A 15 0.14 -7.10 -25.72
C ALA A 15 -0.05 -5.85 -24.85
N ILE A 16 -1.30 -5.61 -24.46
CA ILE A 16 -1.66 -4.71 -23.37
C ILE A 16 -1.05 -5.35 -22.12
N THR A 17 0.20 -5.03 -21.82
CA THR A 17 0.81 -5.34 -20.54
C THR A 17 0.05 -4.50 -19.52
N ALA A 18 -1.00 -5.09 -18.96
CA ALA A 18 -1.65 -4.56 -17.78
C ALA A 18 -0.56 -4.39 -16.72
N CYS A 19 -0.19 -3.13 -16.47
CA CYS A 19 0.83 -2.75 -15.51
C CYS A 19 0.22 -2.89 -14.10
N SER A 20 -0.11 -4.13 -13.70
CA SER A 20 -0.45 -4.43 -12.32
C SER A 20 0.84 -4.25 -11.53
N GLY A 21 0.86 -3.29 -10.61
CA GLY A 21 2.01 -3.04 -9.73
C GLY A 21 2.50 -4.35 -9.12
N SER A 22 3.82 -4.56 -9.13
CA SER A 22 4.40 -5.77 -8.53
C SER A 22 4.21 -5.72 -7.02
N TYR A 23 3.48 -6.72 -6.51
CA TYR A 23 3.41 -6.94 -5.07
C TYR A 23 4.78 -7.38 -4.56
N TYR A 24 5.11 -6.96 -3.35
CA TYR A 24 6.31 -7.40 -2.67
C TYR A 24 6.22 -8.89 -2.37
N VAL A 25 7.23 -9.62 -2.83
CA VAL A 25 7.45 -11.02 -2.51
C VAL A 25 8.63 -11.09 -1.55
N ALA A 26 8.40 -11.70 -0.39
CA ALA A 26 9.45 -11.86 0.61
C ALA A 26 10.59 -12.71 0.02
N PRO A 27 11.85 -12.24 0.07
CA PRO A 27 12.97 -12.97 -0.49
C PRO A 27 13.32 -14.17 0.40
N GLU A 28 13.72 -15.28 -0.22
CA GLU A 28 14.28 -16.43 0.49
C GLU A 28 15.72 -16.14 0.93
N LEU A 29 15.88 -15.52 2.10
CA LEU A 29 17.18 -15.13 2.64
C LEU A 29 17.46 -15.83 3.98
N LYS A 30 18.74 -16.19 4.19
CA LYS A 30 19.24 -16.68 5.48
C LYS A 30 19.18 -15.60 6.56
N GLU A 31 19.53 -14.36 6.21
CA GLU A 31 19.45 -13.21 7.11
C GLU A 31 18.21 -12.37 6.78
N SER A 32 17.20 -12.43 7.66
CA SER A 32 15.96 -11.69 7.49
C SER A 32 15.49 -11.08 8.81
N ALA A 33 14.64 -10.07 8.70
CA ALA A 33 13.83 -9.56 9.80
C ALA A 33 12.36 -9.85 9.51
N ALA A 34 11.53 -9.82 10.55
CA ALA A 34 10.08 -9.89 10.41
C ALA A 34 9.47 -8.49 10.53
N VAL A 35 8.42 -8.22 9.77
CA VAL A 35 7.58 -7.03 9.92
C VAL A 35 6.12 -7.42 9.97
N SER A 36 5.34 -6.73 10.79
CA SER A 36 3.88 -6.85 10.77
C SER A 36 3.22 -5.48 10.75
N PHE A 37 2.03 -5.42 10.17
CA PHE A 37 1.35 -4.18 9.81
C PHE A 37 0.06 -4.05 10.61
N SER A 38 -0.17 -2.87 11.18
CA SER A 38 -1.38 -2.56 11.91
C SER A 38 -2.02 -1.26 11.44
N ASN A 39 -3.23 -1.37 10.92
CA ASN A 39 -4.07 -0.25 10.52
C ASN A 39 -4.90 0.24 11.71
N LEU A 40 -4.78 1.52 12.05
CA LEU A 40 -5.54 2.18 13.11
C LEU A 40 -6.71 3.01 12.55
N SER A 41 -6.86 3.09 11.23
CA SER A 41 -7.93 3.78 10.52
C SER A 41 -9.03 2.84 10.02
N PRO A 42 -10.24 3.37 9.75
CA PRO A 42 -11.29 2.63 9.04
C PRO A 42 -10.84 2.18 7.63
N GLU A 43 -10.24 3.08 6.87
CA GLU A 43 -9.79 2.90 5.49
C GLU A 43 -8.47 2.12 5.43
N ILE A 44 -8.30 1.29 4.40
CA ILE A 44 -7.08 0.51 4.20
C ILE A 44 -6.14 1.32 3.29
N PRO A 45 -4.92 1.67 3.75
CA PRO A 45 -3.99 2.41 2.90
C PRO A 45 -3.33 1.49 1.87
N GLU A 46 -2.74 2.11 0.87
CA GLU A 46 -1.70 1.47 0.07
C GLU A 46 -0.35 1.66 0.77
N ILE A 47 0.40 0.56 0.92
CA ILE A 47 1.75 0.60 1.49
C ILE A 47 2.71 0.09 0.44
N TYR A 48 3.77 0.85 0.19
CA TYR A 48 4.86 0.48 -0.68
C TYR A 48 6.14 0.33 0.14
N ILE A 49 6.84 -0.78 -0.08
CA ILE A 49 8.17 -1.01 0.47
C ILE A 49 9.21 -0.62 -0.58
N LEU A 50 10.17 0.21 -0.18
CA LEU A 50 11.29 0.63 -0.99
C LEU A 50 12.58 0.03 -0.42
N ILE A 51 13.24 -0.80 -1.23
CA ILE A 51 14.51 -1.47 -0.88
C ILE A 51 15.45 -1.32 -2.08
N LYS A 52 16.66 -0.78 -1.86
CA LYS A 52 17.67 -0.57 -2.92
C LYS A 52 17.10 0.12 -4.17
N GLY A 53 16.24 1.12 -3.98
CA GLY A 53 15.60 1.87 -5.06
C GLY A 53 14.44 1.16 -5.77
N LYS A 54 14.11 -0.08 -5.41
CA LYS A 54 12.96 -0.81 -5.96
C LYS A 54 11.75 -0.64 -5.06
N SER A 55 10.66 -0.12 -5.62
CA SER A 55 9.37 0.05 -4.94
C SER A 55 8.45 -1.12 -5.28
N SER A 56 7.79 -1.70 -4.28
CA SER A 56 6.81 -2.77 -4.47
C SER A 56 5.66 -2.58 -3.50
N GLN A 57 4.43 -2.90 -3.91
CA GLN A 57 3.25 -2.74 -3.05
C GLN A 57 3.15 -3.92 -2.07
N ILE A 58 2.84 -3.65 -0.81
CA ILE A 58 2.53 -4.70 0.16
C ILE A 58 1.07 -5.08 0.04
N ASN A 59 0.80 -6.37 -0.08
CA ASN A 59 -0.57 -6.88 -0.16
C ASN A 59 -1.34 -6.55 1.14
N SER A 60 -2.56 -6.02 1.00
CA SER A 60 -3.40 -5.61 2.13
C SER A 60 -3.82 -6.78 3.03
N ASN A 61 -3.71 -8.03 2.57
CA ASN A 61 -3.95 -9.23 3.38
C ASN A 61 -3.01 -9.35 4.58
N TYR A 62 -1.88 -8.64 4.59
CA TYR A 62 -0.97 -8.58 5.74
C TYR A 62 -1.36 -7.52 6.78
N PHE A 63 -2.40 -6.71 6.52
CA PHE A 63 -2.77 -5.58 7.36
C PHE A 63 -3.87 -5.99 8.34
N GLU A 64 -3.60 -5.83 9.63
CA GLU A 64 -4.55 -6.16 10.69
C GLU A 64 -5.01 -4.87 11.41
N LYS A 65 -6.22 -4.87 11.98
CA LYS A 65 -6.65 -3.81 12.91
C LYS A 65 -6.34 -4.23 14.35
N ARG A 66 -5.20 -3.78 14.89
CA ARG A 66 -4.69 -4.23 16.21
C ARG A 66 -4.24 -3.08 17.10
N LYS A 67 -4.36 -3.28 18.41
CA LYS A 67 -3.74 -2.42 19.44
C LYS A 67 -2.26 -2.79 19.63
N PRO A 68 -1.39 -1.86 20.06
CA PRO A 68 0.05 -2.10 20.13
C PRO A 68 0.53 -3.29 20.95
N GLN A 69 -0.24 -3.75 21.95
CA GLN A 69 0.13 -4.89 22.79
C GLN A 69 -0.37 -6.24 22.24
N GLN A 70 -1.23 -6.24 21.22
CA GLN A 70 -1.76 -7.47 20.65
C GLN A 70 -0.72 -8.12 19.72
N ARG A 71 -0.61 -9.44 19.79
CA ARG A 71 0.24 -10.22 18.88
C ARG A 71 -0.32 -10.16 17.46
N SER A 72 0.58 -10.08 16.49
CA SER A 72 0.23 -10.16 15.08
C SER A 72 0.00 -11.60 14.66
N ARG A 73 -0.96 -11.84 13.76
CA ARG A 73 -1.15 -13.15 13.12
C ARG A 73 -0.34 -13.27 11.83
N TYR A 74 -0.02 -12.14 11.20
CA TYR A 74 0.64 -12.09 9.91
C TYR A 74 1.98 -11.35 9.99
N THR A 75 3.04 -12.06 9.65
CA THR A 75 4.37 -11.48 9.52
C THR A 75 4.87 -11.63 8.09
N LEU A 76 5.61 -10.63 7.64
CA LEU A 76 6.26 -10.60 6.35
C LEU A 76 7.77 -10.55 6.59
N LYS A 77 8.54 -11.35 5.86
CA LYS A 77 10.01 -11.28 5.93
C LYS A 77 10.52 -10.12 5.07
N ILE A 78 11.49 -9.39 5.61
CA ILE A 78 12.24 -8.33 4.93
C ILE A 78 13.74 -8.61 5.04
N PRO A 79 14.58 -8.15 4.10
CA PRO A 79 16.03 -8.34 4.21
C PRO A 79 16.57 -7.63 5.45
N ALA A 80 17.53 -8.26 6.13
CA ALA A 80 18.26 -7.66 7.23
C ALA A 80 19.41 -6.77 6.71
N LYS A 81 19.91 -5.86 7.56
CA LYS A 81 21.06 -4.96 7.30
C LYS A 81 20.84 -3.94 6.17
N GLU A 82 19.63 -3.84 5.65
CA GLU A 82 19.24 -2.93 4.57
C GLU A 82 18.48 -1.71 5.11
N LYS A 83 18.57 -0.56 4.43
CA LYS A 83 17.64 0.56 4.68
C LYS A 83 16.30 0.17 4.06
N ILE A 84 15.27 0.08 4.90
CA ILE A 84 13.90 -0.20 4.50
C ILE A 84 13.11 1.09 4.65
N THR A 85 12.40 1.48 3.59
CA THR A 85 11.47 2.60 3.64
C THR A 85 10.07 2.10 3.35
N PHE A 86 9.10 2.44 4.20
CA PHE A 86 7.68 2.23 3.97
C PHE A 86 7.04 3.55 3.59
N ASN A 87 6.54 3.64 2.38
CA ASN A 87 5.71 4.76 1.91
C ASN A 87 4.25 4.36 2.05
N TYR A 88 3.42 5.25 2.57
CA TYR A 88 2.00 4.99 2.72
C TYR A 88 1.19 6.09 2.07
N VAL A 89 0.08 5.67 1.46
CA VAL A 89 -0.90 6.55 0.82
C VAL A 89 -2.27 6.16 1.36
N TYR A 90 -2.94 7.10 2.03
CA TYR A 90 -4.37 6.94 2.31
C TYR A 90 -5.14 7.81 1.34
N ASN A 91 -6.18 7.20 0.77
CA ASN A 91 -7.23 7.90 0.06
C ASN A 91 -8.52 7.68 0.86
N TRP A 92 -9.22 8.73 1.25
CA TRP A 92 -10.51 8.62 1.92
C TRP A 92 -11.52 9.61 1.36
N VAL A 93 -12.80 9.25 1.41
CA VAL A 93 -13.89 10.09 0.93
C VAL A 93 -14.23 11.11 2.01
N MET A 94 -14.09 12.40 1.69
CA MET A 94 -14.44 13.51 2.58
C MET A 94 -15.92 13.83 2.57
N GLY A 95 -16.58 13.61 1.42
CA GLY A 95 -18.00 13.90 1.24
C GLY A 95 -18.54 13.32 -0.06
N GLU A 96 -19.85 13.12 -0.08
CA GLU A 96 -20.60 12.77 -1.28
C GLU A 96 -21.64 13.86 -1.54
N TYR A 97 -21.55 14.48 -2.71
CA TYR A 97 -22.42 15.56 -3.13
C TYR A 97 -23.31 15.09 -4.28
N ARG A 98 -24.56 15.53 -4.29
CA ARG A 98 -25.51 15.26 -5.37
C ARG A 98 -25.67 16.53 -6.18
N ASP A 99 -25.08 16.52 -7.36
CA ASP A 99 -25.18 17.62 -8.31
C ASP A 99 -26.33 17.35 -9.27
N VAL A 100 -27.14 18.37 -9.50
CA VAL A 100 -28.22 18.34 -10.48
C VAL A 100 -27.66 18.85 -11.80
N VAL A 101 -27.58 17.99 -12.81
CA VAL A 101 -27.05 18.33 -14.14
C VAL A 101 -28.17 18.29 -15.18
N SER A 102 -28.23 19.35 -15.99
CA SER A 102 -29.12 19.43 -17.14
C SER A 102 -28.49 18.67 -18.31
N VAL A 103 -29.20 17.67 -18.83
CA VAL A 103 -28.82 16.96 -20.04
C VAL A 103 -29.60 17.59 -21.19
N GLN A 104 -28.92 18.45 -21.95
CA GLN A 104 -29.50 19.02 -23.17
C GLN A 104 -29.53 17.96 -24.28
N ASN A 105 -30.69 17.36 -24.49
CA ASN A 105 -31.05 16.81 -25.79
C ASN A 105 -31.92 17.85 -26.51
N LYS A 106 -31.69 18.06 -27.82
CA LYS A 106 -32.25 19.15 -28.64
C LYS A 106 -33.81 19.26 -28.67
N LEU A 107 -34.53 18.41 -27.96
CA LEU A 107 -35.99 18.36 -27.92
C LEU A 107 -36.59 18.33 -26.49
N TYR A 108 -35.81 18.00 -25.45
CA TYR A 108 -36.29 17.92 -24.05
C TYR A 108 -35.15 18.23 -23.06
N ALA A 109 -35.42 19.05 -22.05
CA ALA A 109 -34.52 19.26 -20.92
C ALA A 109 -34.78 18.18 -19.86
N ASN A 110 -33.89 17.19 -19.76
CA ASN A 110 -33.93 16.20 -18.69
C ASN A 110 -32.96 16.60 -17.59
N VAL A 111 -33.36 16.40 -16.34
CA VAL A 111 -32.54 16.67 -15.17
C VAL A 111 -32.04 15.35 -14.61
N GLU A 112 -30.73 15.14 -14.59
CA GLU A 112 -30.09 13.98 -13.99
C GLU A 112 -29.39 14.37 -12.69
N THR A 113 -29.43 13.49 -11.68
CA THR A 113 -28.63 13.66 -10.46
C THR A 113 -27.34 12.88 -10.61
N LYS A 114 -26.19 13.56 -10.56
CA LYS A 114 -24.86 12.92 -10.52
C LYS A 114 -24.31 12.98 -9.11
N THR A 115 -23.79 11.85 -8.63
CA THR A 115 -23.09 11.79 -7.34
C THR A 115 -21.61 12.08 -7.58
N ARG A 116 -21.10 13.13 -6.95
CA ARG A 116 -19.67 13.48 -6.92
C ARG A 116 -19.10 13.09 -5.55
N LYS A 117 -18.01 12.33 -5.55
CA LYS A 117 -17.24 12.05 -4.33
C LYS A 117 -16.05 13.00 -4.24
N GLU A 118 -15.90 13.66 -3.11
CA GLU A 118 -14.69 14.40 -2.78
C GLU A 118 -13.75 13.44 -2.04
N VAL A 119 -12.54 13.29 -2.57
CA VAL A 119 -11.52 12.38 -2.03
C VAL A 119 -10.35 13.21 -1.57
N ASP A 120 -9.90 12.98 -0.33
CA ASP A 120 -8.64 13.53 0.16
C ASP A 120 -7.57 12.44 0.16
N THR A 121 -6.32 12.86 0.05
CA THR A 121 -5.16 11.98 -0.02
C THR A 121 -4.07 12.51 0.89
N CYS A 122 -3.56 11.64 1.75
CA CYS A 122 -2.34 11.92 2.48
C CYS A 122 -1.25 10.94 2.09
N ARG A 123 -0.01 11.40 2.23
CA ARG A 123 1.19 10.60 2.04
C ARG A 123 2.18 10.94 3.11
N ASN A 124 2.87 9.94 3.62
CA ASN A 124 4.05 10.14 4.44
C ASN A 124 4.88 8.83 4.34
N ASN A 125 6.05 8.78 4.97
CA ASN A 125 6.95 7.65 4.89
C ASN A 125 7.67 7.40 6.22
N VAL A 126 8.31 6.24 6.36
CA VAL A 126 9.23 5.98 7.46
C VAL A 126 10.37 5.10 6.99
N SER A 127 11.58 5.46 7.40
CA SER A 127 12.79 4.74 7.04
C SER A 127 13.55 4.26 8.28
N PHE A 128 14.08 3.05 8.23
CA PHE A 128 14.98 2.50 9.26
C PHE A 128 15.92 1.45 8.67
N LYS A 129 17.00 1.13 9.37
CA LYS A 129 17.87 0.00 9.03
C LYS A 129 17.39 -1.23 9.77
N SER A 130 17.09 -2.30 9.03
CA SER A 130 16.67 -3.57 9.62
C SER A 130 17.87 -4.34 10.19
N GLU A 131 17.63 -5.14 11.22
CA GLU A 131 18.61 -6.04 11.83
C GLU A 131 18.11 -7.48 11.74
N ALA A 132 19.04 -8.45 11.65
CA ALA A 132 18.70 -9.86 11.55
C ALA A 132 17.97 -10.35 12.80
N ASP A 133 17.02 -11.26 12.62
CA ASP A 133 16.25 -11.92 13.68
C ASP A 133 15.43 -10.96 14.58
N LYS A 134 15.23 -9.72 14.11
CA LYS A 134 14.35 -8.75 14.76
C LYS A 134 12.94 -8.79 14.19
N HIS A 135 11.97 -8.44 15.03
CA HIS A 135 10.59 -8.20 14.61
C HIS A 135 10.26 -6.72 14.76
N TYR A 136 9.73 -6.14 13.68
CA TYR A 136 9.24 -4.78 13.63
C TYR A 136 7.73 -4.73 13.49
N GLU A 137 7.12 -3.72 14.08
CA GLU A 137 5.72 -3.41 13.89
C GLU A 137 5.53 -2.01 13.35
N VAL A 138 4.79 -1.96 12.25
CA VAL A 138 4.45 -0.73 11.54
C VAL A 138 2.99 -0.41 11.83
N TYR A 139 2.77 0.69 12.53
CA TYR A 139 1.46 1.23 12.85
C TYR A 139 1.19 2.41 11.95
N PHE A 140 0.04 2.40 11.27
CA PHE A 140 -0.38 3.48 10.40
C PHE A 140 -1.84 3.84 10.66
N GLY A 141 -2.21 5.11 10.44
CA GLY A 141 -3.56 5.61 10.73
C GLY A 141 -3.72 7.09 10.37
N ILE A 142 -4.92 7.60 10.50
CA ILE A 142 -5.27 9.01 10.40
C ILE A 142 -5.54 9.51 11.82
N VAL A 143 -4.76 10.50 12.27
CA VAL A 143 -4.89 11.10 13.59
C VAL A 143 -5.09 12.60 13.41
N ARG A 144 -6.27 13.10 13.78
CA ARG A 144 -6.64 14.53 13.62
C ARG A 144 -6.45 15.03 12.17
N GLY A 145 -6.91 14.26 11.20
CA GLY A 145 -6.81 14.58 9.77
C GLY A 145 -5.41 14.46 9.16
N LYS A 146 -4.41 13.98 9.92
CA LYS A 146 -3.04 13.80 9.44
C LYS A 146 -2.65 12.34 9.47
N CYS A 147 -1.88 11.92 8.48
CA CYS A 147 -1.48 10.53 8.43
C CYS A 147 -0.25 10.24 9.27
N VAL A 148 -0.52 9.31 10.17
CA VAL A 148 0.26 8.59 11.16
C VAL A 148 1.12 7.46 10.60
N ILE A 149 2.45 7.44 10.70
CA ILE A 149 3.19 6.16 10.69
C ILE A 149 4.16 6.09 11.84
N LYS A 150 4.32 4.89 12.40
CA LYS A 150 5.33 4.58 13.41
C LYS A 150 5.84 3.18 13.21
N VAL A 151 7.16 3.03 13.29
CA VAL A 151 7.83 1.73 13.39
C VAL A 151 8.37 1.54 14.80
N SER A 152 8.14 0.37 15.37
CA SER A 152 8.71 -0.07 16.65
C SER A 152 9.36 -1.43 16.51
N GLU A 153 10.45 -1.66 17.22
CA GLU A 153 11.01 -3.01 17.41
C GLU A 153 10.21 -3.72 18.52
N VAL A 154 9.86 -4.97 18.27
CA VAL A 154 9.08 -5.82 19.17
C VAL A 154 10.01 -6.70 19.97
N PHE A 155 9.81 -6.72 21.29
CA PHE A 155 10.47 -7.64 22.20
C PHE A 155 9.42 -8.48 22.90
N ILE A 156 9.60 -9.80 22.87
CA ILE A 156 8.78 -10.73 23.62
C ILE A 156 9.64 -11.28 24.75
N ASP A 157 9.23 -11.04 25.99
CA ASP A 157 9.95 -11.56 27.15
C ASP A 157 9.74 -13.08 27.31
N LYS A 158 10.48 -13.69 28.25
CA LYS A 158 10.36 -15.11 28.57
C LYS A 158 8.94 -15.55 29.01
N ASN A 159 8.12 -14.60 29.47
CA ASN A 159 6.73 -14.84 29.88
C ASN A 159 5.74 -14.60 28.73
N GLY A 160 6.24 -14.32 27.53
CA GLY A 160 5.42 -14.03 26.35
C GLY A 160 4.83 -12.62 26.33
N ARG A 161 5.22 -11.72 27.25
CA ARG A 161 4.75 -10.34 27.26
C ARG A 161 5.48 -9.54 26.20
N LYS A 162 4.69 -8.79 25.44
CA LYS A 162 5.16 -7.96 24.35
C LYS A 162 5.49 -6.55 24.85
N SER A 163 6.67 -6.06 24.49
CA SER A 163 7.06 -4.67 24.69
C SER A 163 7.55 -4.07 23.37
N LEU A 164 7.47 -2.74 23.26
CA LEU A 164 7.78 -2.01 22.04
C LEU A 164 8.87 -0.99 22.32
N LYS A 165 9.94 -1.03 21.53
CA LYS A 165 10.96 0.01 21.52
C LYS A 165 10.76 0.89 20.30
N LYS A 166 10.51 2.16 20.54
CA LYS A 166 10.39 3.14 19.46
C LYS A 166 11.74 3.29 18.76
N LEU A 167 11.76 3.13 17.45
CA LEU A 167 12.96 3.39 16.65
C LEU A 167 13.18 4.90 16.52
N LYS A 168 14.45 5.32 16.46
CA LYS A 168 14.80 6.68 16.01
C LYS A 168 14.42 6.77 14.53
N GLN A 169 13.34 7.48 14.25
CA GLN A 169 12.84 7.67 12.89
C GLN A 169 13.52 8.90 12.29
N LYS A 170 13.98 8.76 11.05
CA LYS A 170 14.34 9.91 10.23
C LYS A 170 13.17 10.14 9.28
N ASN A 171 12.47 11.24 9.47
CA ASN A 171 11.52 11.72 8.49
C ASN A 171 12.36 12.49 7.48
N ASP A 172 12.48 11.94 6.28
CA ASP A 172 13.13 12.61 5.15
C ASP A 172 12.18 13.67 4.58
#